data_AF-A0A925Q8P3-F1
#
_entry.id   AF-A0A925Q8P3-F1
#
_cell.length_a   1.000
_cell.length_b   1.000
_cell.length_c   1.000
_cell.angle_alpha   90.00
_cell.angle_beta   90.00
_cell.angle_gamma   90.00
#
_symmetry.space_group_name_H-M   'P 1'
#
loop_
_entity.id
_entity.type
_entity.pdbx_description
1 polymer ?
#
loop_
_entity_poly.entity_id
_entity_poly.type
_entity_poly.pdbx_seq_one_letter_code
_entity_poly.pdbx_strand_id
1 'polypeptide(L)'
;MIPIALVGMSYREAPSAVRAALTALDTGEAGPSRQLLEAGEITGMVRIESCARVEWLLASPRPAWAAELLSAALLGSVELAEPVRPRVRH
;
A
#
# COMPACT_ATOMS: atom_id res chain seq x y z
N MET A 1 0.32 -22.02 5.41
CA MET A 1 0.69 -21.01 4.39
C MET A 1 -0.16 -19.79 4.67
N ILE A 2 0.43 -18.61 4.88
CA ILE A 2 -0.34 -17.37 5.13
C ILE A 2 -0.62 -16.71 3.77
N PRO A 3 -1.89 -16.38 3.45
CA PRO A 3 -2.24 -15.67 2.22
C PRO A 3 -1.59 -14.29 2.14
N ILE A 4 -1.29 -13.85 0.91
CA ILE A 4 -0.58 -12.59 0.65
C ILE A 4 -1.41 -11.73 -0.31
N ALA A 5 -1.44 -10.41 -0.07
CA ALA A 5 -1.91 -9.45 -1.05
C ALA A 5 -0.78 -8.49 -1.46
N LEU A 6 -0.85 -7.98 -2.69
CA LEU A 6 0.01 -6.93 -3.20
C LEU A 6 -0.81 -5.66 -3.42
N VAL A 7 -0.37 -4.55 -2.83
CA VAL A 7 -0.91 -3.19 -3.04
C VAL A 7 0.17 -2.32 -3.61
N GLY A 8 -0.10 -1.51 -4.62
CA GLY A 8 0.88 -0.50 -5.04
C GLY A 8 0.80 -0.11 -6.50
N MET A 9 1.88 0.49 -6.99
CA MET A 9 1.97 1.05 -8.33
C MET A 9 3.37 0.92 -8.90
N SER A 10 3.43 0.65 -10.19
CA SER A 10 4.64 0.74 -11.01
C SER A 10 4.63 2.01 -11.87
N TYR A 11 5.75 2.27 -12.54
CA TYR A 11 5.90 3.36 -13.52
C TYR A 11 4.90 3.31 -14.67
N ARG A 12 4.25 2.15 -14.90
CA ARG A 12 3.24 1.99 -15.95
C ARG A 12 1.89 2.56 -15.55
N GLU A 13 1.65 2.78 -14.26
CA GLU A 13 0.33 3.17 -13.72
C GLU A 13 0.31 4.58 -13.17
N ALA A 14 1.42 5.06 -12.63
CA ALA A 14 1.49 6.37 -11.99
C ALA A 14 2.83 7.05 -12.26
N PRO A 15 2.87 8.40 -12.35
CA PRO A 15 4.12 9.15 -12.39
C PRO A 15 5.00 8.93 -11.14
N SER A 16 6.29 9.25 -11.24
CA SER A 16 7.23 9.13 -10.12
C SER A 16 6.81 9.95 -8.90
N ALA A 17 6.24 11.14 -9.11
CA ALA A 17 5.75 12.01 -8.04
C ALA A 17 4.65 11.34 -7.20
N VAL A 18 3.69 10.68 -7.85
CA VAL A 18 2.61 9.95 -7.16
C VAL A 18 3.18 8.79 -6.35
N ARG A 19 4.10 8.00 -6.93
CA ARG A 19 4.73 6.89 -6.20
C ARG A 19 5.53 7.38 -4.99
N ALA A 20 6.28 8.49 -5.13
CA ALA A 20 7.01 9.09 -4.03
C ALA A 20 6.08 9.60 -2.91
N ALA A 21 4.94 10.20 -3.28
CA ALA A 21 3.94 10.63 -2.32
C ALA A 21 3.35 9.43 -1.53
N LEU A 22 3.04 8.33 -2.21
CA LEU A 22 2.55 7.11 -1.54
C LEU A 22 3.58 6.52 -0.57
N THR A 23 4.86 6.51 -0.94
CA THR A 23 5.94 6.12 -0.01
C THR A 23 5.96 7.02 1.23
N ALA A 24 5.88 8.34 1.04
CA ALA A 24 5.96 9.30 2.13
C ALA A 24 4.80 9.14 3.13
N LEU A 25 3.60 8.82 2.66
CA LEU A 25 2.43 8.56 3.51
C LEU A 25 2.59 7.35 4.43
N ASP A 26 3.33 6.34 3.98
CA ASP A 26 3.57 5.11 4.74
C ASP A 26 4.97 5.06 5.33
N THR A 27 5.53 6.22 5.69
CA THR A 27 6.83 6.31 6.35
C THR A 27 6.67 6.62 7.83
N GLY A 28 7.26 5.77 8.69
CA GLY A 28 7.29 5.95 10.14
C GLY A 28 6.18 5.22 10.90
N GLU A 29 6.16 5.41 12.23
CA GLU A 29 5.25 4.69 13.14
C GLU A 29 3.77 5.07 12.97
N ALA A 30 3.47 6.21 12.36
CA ALA A 30 2.10 6.63 12.08
C ALA A 30 1.59 6.17 10.69
N GLY A 31 2.40 5.46 9.92
CA GLY A 31 2.06 5.03 8.56
C GLY A 31 0.88 4.04 8.54
N PRO A 32 0.03 4.06 7.50
CA PRO A 32 -1.10 3.14 7.37
C PRO A 32 -0.75 1.66 7.57
N SER A 33 0.39 1.20 7.06
CA SER A 33 0.82 -0.18 7.20
C SER A 33 1.14 -0.55 8.66
N ARG A 34 1.66 0.41 9.44
CA ARG A 34 1.91 0.23 10.88
C ARG A 34 0.60 0.15 11.64
N GLN A 35 -0.36 1.02 11.32
CA GLN A 35 -1.70 0.98 11.93
C GLN A 35 -2.41 -0.35 11.65
N LEU A 36 -2.26 -0.92 10.45
CA LEU A 36 -2.81 -2.24 10.11
C LEU A 36 -2.13 -3.38 10.87
N LEU A 37 -0.82 -3.30 11.11
CA LEU A 37 -0.09 -4.25 11.97
C LEU A 37 -0.61 -4.18 13.41
N GLU A 38 -0.77 -2.98 13.96
CA GLU A 38 -1.21 -2.77 15.34
C GLU A 38 -2.67 -3.17 15.55
N ALA A 39 -3.52 -2.93 14.56
CA ALA A 39 -4.92 -3.37 14.56
C ALA A 39 -5.09 -4.89 14.36
N GLY A 40 -4.02 -5.62 14.00
CA GLY A 40 -4.06 -7.05 13.73
C GLY A 40 -4.73 -7.43 12.39
N GLU A 41 -4.91 -6.46 11.49
CA GLU A 41 -5.47 -6.70 10.15
C GLU A 41 -4.47 -7.42 9.24
N ILE A 42 -3.18 -7.23 9.49
CA ILE A 42 -2.07 -7.94 8.84
C ILE A 42 -1.12 -8.52 9.89
N THR A 43 -0.52 -9.67 9.60
CA THR A 43 0.47 -10.34 10.45
C THR A 43 1.90 -9.98 10.08
N GLY A 44 2.10 -9.32 8.94
CA GLY A 44 3.41 -8.93 8.43
C GLY A 44 3.29 -8.11 7.15
N MET A 45 4.31 -7.31 6.87
CA MET A 45 4.37 -6.47 5.69
C MET A 45 5.80 -6.33 5.18
N VAL A 46 5.96 -6.33 3.86
CA VAL A 46 7.21 -5.96 3.19
C VAL A 46 6.92 -4.91 2.14
N ARG A 47 7.69 -3.82 2.13
CA ARG A 47 7.63 -2.79 1.08
C ARG A 47 8.74 -3.01 0.06
N ILE A 48 8.36 -3.09 -1.22
CA ILE A 48 9.26 -3.11 -2.37
C ILE A 48 9.28 -1.70 -2.96
N GLU A 49 10.43 -1.05 -2.85
CA GLU A 49 10.61 0.31 -3.32
C GLU A 49 11.79 0.39 -4.28
N SER A 50 11.55 0.97 -5.46
CA SER A 50 12.59 1.31 -6.43
C SER A 50 12.14 2.49 -7.29
N CYS A 51 13.02 2.97 -8.16
CA CYS A 51 12.67 3.99 -9.14
C CYS A 51 11.47 3.58 -10.04
N ALA A 52 11.25 2.29 -10.23
CA ALA A 52 10.22 1.76 -11.11
C ALA A 52 8.89 1.42 -10.40
N ARG A 53 8.85 1.32 -9.06
CA ARG A 53 7.65 0.89 -8.33
C ARG A 53 7.69 1.20 -6.84
N VAL A 54 6.50 1.27 -6.25
CA VAL A 54 6.27 1.15 -4.81
C VAL A 54 5.16 0.14 -4.59
N GLU A 55 5.45 -0.96 -3.90
CA GLU A 55 4.50 -2.05 -3.66
C GLU A 55 4.61 -2.54 -2.23
N TRP A 56 3.48 -2.85 -1.59
CA TRP A 56 3.35 -3.45 -0.28
C TRP A 56 2.84 -4.88 -0.43
N LEU A 57 3.61 -5.83 0.10
CA LEU A 57 3.21 -7.22 0.28
C LEU A 57 2.67 -7.39 1.70
N LEU A 58 1.40 -7.77 1.80
CA LEU A 58 0.67 -7.90 3.07
C LEU A 58 0.39 -9.36 3.36
N ALA A 59 0.86 -9.86 4.50
CA ALA A 59 0.47 -11.19 5.00
C ALA A 59 -0.77 -11.05 5.89
N SER A 60 -1.86 -11.74 5.57
CA SER A 60 -3.12 -11.63 6.33
C SER A 60 -3.99 -12.88 6.16
N PRO A 61 -4.80 -13.26 7.16
CA PRO A 61 -5.86 -14.24 6.98
C PRO A 61 -6.96 -13.75 6.02
N ARG A 62 -7.07 -12.43 5.78
CA ARG A 62 -8.06 -11.79 4.91
C ARG A 62 -7.34 -10.86 3.91
N PRO A 63 -6.55 -11.41 2.97
CA PRO A 63 -5.65 -10.63 2.11
C PRO A 63 -6.39 -9.57 1.27
N ALA A 64 -7.58 -9.90 0.79
CA ALA A 64 -8.41 -8.97 0.03
C ALA A 64 -8.79 -7.72 0.82
N TRP A 65 -9.25 -7.94 2.05
CA TRP A 65 -9.64 -6.86 2.93
C TRP A 65 -8.45 -6.00 3.35
N ALA A 66 -7.34 -6.63 3.73
CA ALA A 66 -6.12 -5.91 4.13
C ALA A 66 -5.62 -4.98 3.02
N ALA A 67 -5.70 -5.43 1.76
CA ALA A 67 -5.30 -4.64 0.62
C ALA A 67 -6.22 -3.45 0.34
N GLU A 68 -7.53 -3.65 0.47
CA GLU A 68 -8.52 -2.56 0.34
C GLU A 68 -8.34 -1.52 1.45
N LEU A 69 -8.11 -1.94 2.69
CA LEU A 69 -7.83 -1.03 3.80
C LEU A 69 -6.57 -0.20 3.55
N LEU A 70 -5.46 -0.83 3.14
CA LEU A 70 -4.23 -0.11 2.85
C LEU A 70 -4.42 0.85 1.67
N SER A 71 -5.09 0.38 0.61
CA SER A 71 -5.35 1.22 -0.57
C SER A 71 -6.22 2.43 -0.22
N ALA A 72 -7.26 2.24 0.58
CA ALA A 72 -8.12 3.32 1.04
C ALA A 72 -7.37 4.32 1.94
N ALA A 73 -6.52 3.84 2.84
CA ALA A 73 -5.72 4.70 3.72
C ALA A 73 -4.68 5.52 2.95
N LEU A 74 -4.03 4.90 1.95
CA LEU A 74 -3.10 5.59 1.06
C LEU A 74 -3.81 6.64 0.22
N LEU A 75 -4.94 6.29 -0.42
CA LEU A 75 -5.66 7.22 -1.29
C LEU A 75 -6.41 8.33 -0.55
N GLY A 76 -6.95 8.04 0.64
CA GLY A 76 -7.59 9.04 1.48
C GLY A 76 -6.63 10.12 1.96
N SER A 77 -5.32 9.89 1.85
CA SER A 77 -4.28 10.79 2.32
C SER A 77 -3.56 11.54 1.19
N VAL A 78 -3.84 11.26 -0.09
CA VAL A 78 -3.25 12.00 -1.22
C VAL A 78 -4.28 12.96 -1.83
N GLU A 79 -4.01 14.26 -1.81
CA GLU A 79 -4.67 15.21 -2.74
C GLU A 79 -4.09 15.00 -4.14
N LEU A 80 -4.72 14.15 -4.95
CA LEU A 80 -4.37 13.96 -6.35
C LEU A 80 -5.23 14.86 -7.25
N ALA A 81 -4.62 15.48 -8.26
CA ALA A 81 -5.33 16.20 -9.31
C ALA A 81 -6.20 15.28 -10.19
N GLU A 82 -5.89 13.97 -10.24
CA GLU A 82 -6.69 12.92 -10.89
C GLU A 82 -6.76 11.66 -10.00
N PRO A 83 -7.90 10.95 -9.93
CA PRO A 83 -8.05 9.77 -9.09
C PRO A 83 -7.21 8.60 -9.63
N VAL A 84 -6.07 8.32 -8.99
CA VAL A 84 -5.26 7.12 -9.26
C VAL A 84 -5.66 6.04 -8.26
N ARG A 85 -5.83 4.77 -8.69
CA ARG A 85 -6.10 3.65 -7.78
C ARG A 85 -4.91 2.68 -7.74
N PRO A 86 -4.38 2.30 -6.56
CA PRO A 86 -3.36 1.27 -6.44
C PRO A 86 -3.90 -0.04 -7.01
N ARG A 87 -3.02 -0.83 -7.62
CA ARG A 87 -3.38 -2.20 -7.97
C ARG A 87 -3.46 -3.03 -6.70
N VAL A 88 -4.51 -3.84 -6.65
CA VAL A 88 -4.79 -4.80 -5.60
C VAL A 88 -4.78 -6.19 -6.25
N ARG A 89 -3.91 -7.09 -5.78
CA ARG A 89 -3.85 -8.50 -6.23
C ARG A 89 -3.87 -9.44 -5.03
N HIS A 90 -4.61 -10.54 -5.13
CA HIS A 90 -4.77 -11.58 -4.10
C HIS A 90 -4.43 -12.95 -4.65
#